data_AF-G7INZ8-F1
#
_entry.id   AF-G7INZ8-F1
#
_cell.length_a   1.000
_cell.length_b   1.000
_cell.length_c   1.000
_cell.angle_alpha   90.00
_cell.angle_beta   90.00
_cell.angle_gamma   90.00
#
_symmetry.space_group_name_H-M   'P 1'
#
loop_
_entity.id
_entity.type
_entity.pdbx_description
1 polymer ?
#
loop_
_entity_poly.entity_id
_entity_poly.type
_entity_poly.pdbx_seq_one_letter_code
_entity_poly.pdbx_strand_id
1 'polypeptide(L)'
;MGVRSFLDSMNMKPGDKLFHHIDKAIIGCKVGVTVFSPRYCDSYYCLHELALLMETKKRVVPIFFDVKPSQLMVKDDGTCSPKQLRRFSLALEEAKNTVGLTFDPVNGDWSELLKDATDAVIMNLVEIQNNNKW
;
A
#
# COMPACT_ATOMS: atom_id res chain seq x y z
N MET A 1 0.03 -18.82 13.42
CA MET A 1 -0.25 -17.46 13.93
C MET A 1 -1.53 -16.98 13.27
N GLY A 2 -2.49 -16.43 14.03
CA GLY A 2 -3.66 -15.79 13.42
C GLY A 2 -3.31 -14.35 13.03
N VAL A 3 -3.47 -13.98 11.76
CA VAL A 3 -3.31 -12.61 11.28
C VAL A 3 -4.70 -12.02 11.06
N ARG A 4 -4.97 -10.84 11.63
CA ARG A 4 -6.19 -10.08 11.34
C ARG A 4 -5.90 -9.11 10.21
N SER A 5 -6.58 -9.29 9.08
CA SER A 5 -6.46 -8.41 7.92
C SER A 5 -7.66 -7.47 7.82
N PHE A 6 -7.41 -6.29 7.26
CA PHE A 6 -8.43 -5.38 6.75
C PHE A 6 -8.18 -5.25 5.26
N LEU A 7 -9.17 -5.61 4.44
CA LEU A 7 -9.14 -5.36 3.00
C LEU A 7 -9.91 -4.07 2.76
N ASP A 8 -9.25 -3.09 2.16
CA ASP A 8 -10.00 -1.96 1.62
C ASP A 8 -10.88 -2.48 0.48
N SER A 9 -12.18 -2.30 0.63
CA SER A 9 -13.15 -2.70 -0.39
C SER A 9 -13.85 -1.44 -0.86
N MET A 10 -13.76 -1.19 -2.15
CA MET A 10 -14.50 -0.14 -2.88
C MET A 10 -16.04 -0.19 -2.67
N ASN A 11 -16.55 -1.15 -1.90
CA ASN A 11 -17.95 -1.30 -1.52
C ASN A 11 -18.39 -0.41 -0.35
N MET A 12 -17.49 0.40 0.22
CA MET A 12 -17.86 1.36 1.26
C MET A 12 -18.45 2.63 0.63
N LYS A 13 -19.60 3.10 1.15
CA LYS A 13 -20.32 4.25 0.59
C LYS A 13 -19.41 5.50 0.56
N PRO A 14 -19.37 6.26 -0.55
CA PRO A 14 -18.56 7.46 -0.67
C PRO A 14 -18.86 8.49 0.44
N GLY A 15 -17.83 9.15 0.98
CA GLY A 15 -17.94 10.27 1.93
C GLY A 15 -16.92 10.21 3.08
N ASP A 16 -17.03 11.14 4.05
CA ASP A 16 -16.11 11.28 5.19
C ASP A 16 -16.00 10.04 6.09
N LYS A 17 -17.03 9.19 6.08
CA LYS A 17 -17.02 7.92 6.82
C LYS A 17 -15.99 6.95 6.24
N LEU A 18 -15.74 6.98 4.92
CA LEU A 18 -14.74 6.15 4.27
C LEU A 18 -13.34 6.50 4.78
N PHE A 19 -12.98 7.78 4.70
CA PHE A 19 -11.70 8.29 5.20
C PHE A 19 -11.49 7.94 6.67
N HIS A 20 -12.47 8.20 7.53
CA HIS A 20 -12.30 7.94 8.98
C HIS A 20 -12.07 6.46 9.32
N HIS A 21 -12.73 5.54 8.61
CA HIS A 21 -12.55 4.11 8.85
C HIS A 21 -11.22 3.60 8.31
N ILE A 22 -10.83 4.03 7.12
CA ILE A 22 -9.57 3.65 6.48
C ILE A 22 -8.38 4.24 7.25
N ASP A 23 -8.45 5.51 7.64
CA ASP A 23 -7.40 6.16 8.43
C ASP A 23 -7.19 5.45 9.75
N LYS A 24 -8.28 5.08 10.44
CA LYS A 24 -8.20 4.30 11.68
C LYS A 24 -7.61 2.91 11.46
N ALA A 25 -7.98 2.24 10.38
CA ALA A 25 -7.45 0.92 10.05
C ALA A 25 -5.94 1.01 9.78
N ILE A 26 -5.51 2.01 9.00
CA ILE A 26 -4.09 2.27 8.71
C ILE A 26 -3.33 2.62 9.99
N ILE A 27 -3.86 3.52 10.83
CA ILE A 27 -3.24 3.87 12.10
C ILE A 27 -3.11 2.63 13.01
N GLY A 28 -4.11 1.75 13.02
CA GLY A 28 -4.13 0.52 13.81
C GLY A 28 -3.31 -0.64 13.23
N CYS A 29 -2.96 -0.62 11.94
CA CYS A 29 -2.25 -1.71 11.30
C CYS A 29 -0.76 -1.69 11.66
N LYS A 30 -0.13 -2.87 11.57
CA LYS A 30 1.32 -3.03 11.77
C LYS A 30 2.08 -3.06 10.45
N VAL A 31 1.48 -3.70 9.44
CA VAL A 31 2.02 -3.88 8.10
C VAL A 31 0.91 -3.55 7.11
N GLY A 32 1.21 -2.75 6.10
CA GLY A 32 0.36 -2.50 4.94
C GLY A 32 0.81 -3.34 3.75
N VAL A 33 -0.14 -3.83 2.96
CA VAL A 33 0.15 -4.46 1.66
C VAL A 33 -0.44 -3.56 0.58
N THR A 34 0.40 -3.03 -0.30
CA THR A 34 -0.02 -2.09 -1.34
C THR A 34 0.10 -2.76 -2.70
N VAL A 35 -1.02 -2.99 -3.38
CA VAL A 35 -1.05 -3.62 -4.70
C VAL A 35 -1.13 -2.55 -5.77
N PHE A 36 0.02 -2.19 -6.34
CA PHE A 36 0.10 -1.26 -7.46
C PHE A 36 -0.38 -1.94 -8.73
N SER A 37 -1.47 -1.42 -9.30
CA SER A 37 -2.02 -1.82 -10.60
C SER A 37 -1.87 -0.69 -11.62
N PRO A 38 -2.14 -0.92 -12.92
CA PRO A 38 -2.01 0.12 -13.95
C PRO A 38 -2.82 1.39 -13.69
N ARG A 39 -3.90 1.31 -12.91
CA ARG A 39 -4.77 2.45 -12.55
C ARG A 39 -4.58 2.95 -11.11
N TYR A 40 -3.58 2.46 -10.38
CA TYR A 40 -3.40 2.82 -8.97
C TYR A 40 -3.21 4.33 -8.79
N CYS A 41 -2.34 4.94 -9.60
CA CYS A 41 -2.02 6.37 -9.53
C CYS A 41 -3.12 7.28 -10.08
N ASP A 42 -4.16 6.73 -10.73
CA ASP A 42 -5.32 7.51 -11.19
C ASP A 42 -6.37 7.65 -10.07
N SER A 43 -6.24 6.90 -8.96
CA SER A 43 -7.15 6.96 -7.81
C SER A 43 -6.58 7.86 -6.71
N TYR A 44 -7.28 8.95 -6.42
CA TYR A 44 -6.99 9.81 -5.27
C TYR A 44 -6.93 9.02 -3.96
N TYR A 45 -7.88 8.09 -3.75
CA TYR A 45 -7.97 7.30 -2.52
C TYR A 45 -6.75 6.39 -2.33
N CYS A 46 -6.33 5.69 -3.39
CA CYS A 46 -5.16 4.81 -3.33
C CYS A 46 -3.87 5.61 -3.04
N LEU A 47 -3.73 6.81 -3.60
CA LEU A 47 -2.60 7.71 -3.31
C LEU A 47 -2.66 8.27 -1.89
N HIS A 48 -3.86 8.58 -1.40
CA HIS A 48 -4.08 9.06 -0.04
C HIS A 48 -3.73 8.00 1.02
N GLU A 49 -4.20 6.78 0.83
CA GLU A 49 -3.90 5.63 1.70
C GLU A 49 -2.41 5.32 1.74
N LEU A 50 -1.77 5.30 0.57
CA LEU A 50 -0.32 5.11 0.49
C LEU A 50 0.42 6.20 1.26
N ALA A 51 0.05 7.47 1.07
CA ALA A 51 0.64 8.57 1.80
C ALA A 51 0.45 8.43 3.31
N LEU A 52 -0.72 7.99 3.75
CA LEU A 52 -0.97 7.78 5.18
C LEU A 52 -0.13 6.61 5.75
N LEU A 53 0.00 5.50 5.02
CA LEU A 53 0.86 4.38 5.41
C LEU A 53 2.32 4.83 5.60
N MET A 54 2.86 5.58 4.64
CA MET A 54 4.26 6.04 4.68
C MET A 54 4.48 7.11 5.75
N GLU A 55 3.58 8.08 5.89
CA GLU A 55 3.70 9.14 6.91
C GLU A 55 3.58 8.62 8.33
N THR A 56 2.77 7.57 8.54
CA THR A 56 2.68 6.88 9.82
C THR A 56 3.78 5.82 10.01
N LYS A 57 4.77 5.79 9.10
CA LYS A 57 5.97 4.93 9.13
C LYS A 57 5.61 3.45 9.29
N LYS A 58 4.53 3.03 8.65
CA LYS A 58 4.15 1.61 8.61
C LYS A 58 5.14 0.86 7.73
N ARG A 59 5.39 -0.40 8.09
CA ARG A 59 6.04 -1.32 7.17
C ARG A 59 5.08 -1.58 6.01
N VAL A 60 5.56 -1.45 4.78
CA VAL A 60 4.76 -1.68 3.57
C VAL A 60 5.38 -2.81 2.77
N VAL A 61 4.54 -3.74 2.31
CA VAL A 61 4.90 -4.77 1.33
C VAL A 61 4.29 -4.36 -0.01
N PRO A 62 5.08 -3.78 -0.93
CA PRO A 62 4.58 -3.40 -2.24
C PRO A 62 4.51 -4.60 -3.17
N ILE A 63 3.37 -4.74 -3.85
CA ILE A 63 3.15 -5.71 -4.93
C ILE A 63 2.89 -4.93 -6.21
N PHE A 64 3.75 -5.10 -7.20
CA PHE A 64 3.66 -4.47 -8.51
C PHE A 64 2.95 -5.44 -9.48
N PHE A 65 1.64 -5.27 -9.60
CA PHE A 65 0.75 -6.09 -10.41
C PHE A 65 0.60 -5.49 -11.81
N ASP A 66 1.14 -6.16 -12.82
CA ASP A 66 1.10 -5.73 -14.22
C ASP A 66 1.67 -4.31 -14.46
N VAL A 67 2.59 -3.89 -13.59
CA VAL A 67 3.25 -2.58 -13.65
C VAL A 67 4.70 -2.69 -13.22
N LYS A 68 5.56 -1.85 -13.80
CA LYS A 68 6.91 -1.60 -13.30
C LYS A 68 6.88 -0.40 -12.35
N PRO A 69 7.72 -0.37 -11.30
CA PRO A 69 7.82 0.79 -10.41
C PRO A 69 8.06 2.11 -11.16
N SER A 70 8.81 2.08 -12.27
CA SER A 70 9.08 3.26 -13.10
C SER A 70 7.87 3.80 -13.87
N GLN A 71 6.80 3.01 -14.02
CA GLN A 71 5.55 3.45 -14.66
C GLN A 71 4.62 4.17 -13.68
N LEU A 72 4.88 4.07 -12.38
CA LEU A 72 4.08 4.71 -11.34
C LEU A 72 4.52 6.16 -11.16
N MET A 73 3.59 7.09 -11.37
CA MET A 73 3.82 8.52 -11.24
C MET A 73 2.53 9.23 -10.86
N VAL A 74 2.62 10.16 -9.91
CA VAL A 74 1.51 11.06 -9.57
C VAL A 74 1.36 12.09 -10.67
N LYS A 75 0.16 12.18 -11.25
CA LYS A 75 -0.16 13.20 -12.25
C LYS A 75 -0.81 14.40 -11.57
N ASP A 76 -0.51 15.60 -12.06
CA ASP A 76 -1.27 16.79 -11.72
C ASP A 76 -2.37 16.98 -12.75
N ASP A 77 -3.61 16.67 -12.36
CA ASP A 77 -4.82 16.87 -13.14
C ASP A 77 -5.63 18.10 -12.69
N GLY A 78 -5.07 18.91 -11.79
CA GLY A 78 -5.72 20.09 -11.20
C GLY A 78 -6.71 19.77 -10.07
N THR A 79 -6.92 18.51 -9.69
CA THR A 79 -7.84 18.13 -8.60
C THR A 79 -7.21 18.20 -7.21
N CYS A 80 -5.88 18.14 -7.14
CA CYS A 80 -5.12 18.09 -5.89
C CYS A 80 -4.39 19.41 -5.62
N SER A 81 -4.34 19.82 -4.35
CA SER A 81 -3.48 20.93 -3.92
C SER A 81 -2.00 20.58 -4.08
N PRO A 82 -1.09 21.57 -4.21
CA PRO A 82 0.35 21.33 -4.27
C PRO A 82 0.90 20.53 -3.08
N LYS A 83 0.28 20.70 -1.89
CA LYS A 83 0.62 19.93 -0.70
C LYS A 83 0.25 18.44 -0.84
N GLN A 84 -0.91 18.14 -1.42
CA GLN A 84 -1.34 16.76 -1.68
C GLN A 84 -0.44 16.08 -2.73
N LEU A 85 -0.17 16.76 -3.85
CA LEU A 85 0.75 16.26 -4.88
C LEU A 85 2.11 15.91 -4.29
N ARG A 86 2.66 16.80 -3.44
CA ARG A 86 3.93 16.53 -2.75
C ARG A 86 3.86 15.31 -1.83
N ARG A 87 2.81 15.18 -1.01
CA ARG A 87 2.62 13.99 -0.15
C ARG A 87 2.59 12.71 -0.97
N PHE A 88 1.78 12.70 -2.04
CA PHE A 88 1.60 11.53 -2.89
C PHE A 88 2.89 11.14 -3.59
N SER A 89 3.62 12.11 -4.16
CA SER A 89 4.89 11.83 -4.84
C SER A 89 5.93 11.28 -3.88
N LEU A 90 6.07 11.84 -2.67
CA LEU A 90 7.02 11.33 -1.67
C LEU A 90 6.70 9.90 -1.25
N ALA A 91 5.42 9.63 -0.96
CA ALA A 91 5.00 8.29 -0.54
C ALA A 91 5.17 7.25 -1.66
N LEU A 92 4.89 7.64 -2.91
CA LEU A 92 5.07 6.77 -4.06
C LEU A 92 6.56 6.47 -4.31
N GLU A 93 7.43 7.48 -4.21
CA GLU A 93 8.88 7.26 -4.33
C GLU A 93 9.42 6.38 -3.20
N GLU A 94 8.96 6.56 -1.96
CA GLU A 94 9.34 5.68 -0.85
C GLU A 94 8.90 4.23 -1.10
N ALA A 95 7.67 4.03 -1.59
CA ALA A 95 7.16 2.71 -1.93
C ALA A 95 7.96 2.04 -3.05
N LYS A 96 8.30 2.79 -4.10
CA LYS A 96 9.09 2.30 -5.24
C LYS A 96 10.50 1.85 -4.83
N ASN A 97 11.05 2.46 -3.77
CA ASN A 97 12.38 2.13 -3.24
C ASN A 97 12.33 1.05 -2.14
N THR A 98 11.14 0.56 -1.79
CA THR A 98 10.97 -0.57 -0.86
C THR A 98 11.03 -1.88 -1.63
N VAL A 99 11.69 -2.90 -1.08
CA VAL A 99 11.72 -4.24 -1.69
C VAL A 99 10.30 -4.77 -1.80
N GLY A 100 9.90 -5.11 -3.03
CA GLY A 100 8.55 -5.56 -3.35
C GLY A 100 8.52 -6.81 -4.21
N LEU A 101 7.31 -7.26 -4.48
CA LEU A 101 7.03 -8.40 -5.35
C LEU A 101 6.52 -7.87 -6.69
N THR A 102 6.99 -8.44 -7.80
CA THR A 102 6.46 -8.14 -9.14
C THR A 102 5.62 -9.30 -9.61
N PHE A 103 4.48 -9.03 -10.26
CA PHE A 103 3.59 -10.06 -10.75
C PHE A 103 3.07 -9.76 -12.15
N ASP A 104 3.21 -10.73 -13.05
CA ASP A 104 2.62 -10.75 -14.39
C ASP A 104 1.35 -11.61 -14.33
N PRO A 105 0.14 -11.04 -14.54
CA PRO A 105 -1.10 -11.80 -14.44
C PRO A 105 -1.33 -12.81 -15.56
N VAL A 106 -0.60 -12.73 -16.67
CA VAL A 106 -0.74 -13.63 -17.82
C VAL A 106 0.10 -14.89 -17.63
N ASN A 107 1.33 -14.72 -17.13
CA ASN A 107 2.32 -15.80 -17.07
C ASN A 107 2.71 -16.21 -15.64
N GLY A 108 2.33 -15.44 -14.62
CA GLY A 108 2.76 -15.62 -13.24
C GLY A 108 2.05 -16.76 -12.50
N ASP A 109 2.75 -17.37 -11.54
CA ASP A 109 2.17 -18.34 -10.61
C ASP A 109 1.52 -17.62 -9.42
N TRP A 110 0.20 -17.67 -9.36
CA TRP A 110 -0.58 -17.10 -8.25
C TRP A 110 -0.27 -17.74 -6.90
N SER A 111 0.07 -19.02 -6.87
CA SER A 111 0.39 -19.73 -5.63
C SER A 111 1.72 -19.26 -5.07
N GLU A 112 2.71 -19.06 -5.95
CA GLU A 112 4.01 -18.48 -5.61
C GLU A 112 3.85 -17.05 -5.10
N LEU A 113 3.11 -16.20 -5.81
CA LEU A 113 2.81 -14.84 -5.35
C LEU A 113 2.18 -14.83 -3.95
N LEU A 114 1.14 -15.65 -3.74
CA LEU A 114 0.44 -15.71 -2.46
C LEU A 114 1.36 -16.15 -1.33
N LYS A 115 2.24 -17.12 -1.61
CA LYS A 115 3.24 -17.60 -0.66
C LYS A 115 4.24 -16.49 -0.32
N ASP A 116 4.85 -15.87 -1.32
CA ASP A 116 5.87 -14.84 -1.12
C ASP A 116 5.30 -13.59 -0.43
N ALA A 117 4.08 -13.18 -0.79
CA ALA A 117 3.39 -12.09 -0.11
C ALA A 117 3.10 -12.43 1.36
N THR A 118 2.68 -13.67 1.63
CA THR A 118 2.43 -14.14 3.00
C THR A 118 3.72 -14.14 3.81
N ASP A 119 4.81 -14.66 3.25
CA ASP A 119 6.12 -14.72 3.91
C ASP A 119 6.64 -13.32 4.20
N ALA A 120 6.56 -12.39 3.24
CA ALA A 120 6.95 -11.00 3.43
C ALA A 120 6.17 -10.30 4.56
N VAL A 121 4.86 -10.55 4.64
CA VAL A 121 4.01 -10.02 5.73
C VAL A 121 4.41 -10.62 7.08
N ILE A 122 4.62 -11.94 7.16
CA ILE A 122 5.02 -12.63 8.38
C ILE A 122 6.38 -12.12 8.86
N MET A 123 7.37 -12.01 7.98
CA MET A 123 8.70 -11.49 8.32
C MET A 123 8.61 -10.09 8.93
N ASN A 124 7.89 -9.18 8.28
CA ASN A 124 7.69 -7.82 8.82
C ASN A 124 6.98 -7.83 10.19
N LEU A 125 5.99 -8.69 10.38
CA LEU A 125 5.30 -8.82 11.68
C LEU A 125 6.22 -9.35 12.79
N VAL A 126 7.09 -10.31 12.48
CA VAL A 126 8.07 -10.87 13.42
C VAL A 126 9.11 -9.81 13.80
N GLU A 127 9.65 -9.07 12.83
CA GLU A 127 10.58 -7.97 13.08
C GLU A 127 9.99 -6.90 14.00
N ILE A 128 8.74 -6.48 13.76
CA ILE A 128 8.04 -5.50 14.60
C ILE A 128 7.88 -6.04 16.03
N GLN A 129 7.55 -7.32 16.21
CA GLN A 129 7.41 -7.92 17.53
C GLN A 129 8.73 -7.99 18.29
N ASN A 130 9.84 -8.26 17.60
CA ASN A 130 11.17 -8.32 18.21
C ASN A 130 11.66 -6.94 18.64
N ASN A 131 11.37 -5.89 17.86
CA ASN A 131 11.76 -4.52 18.18
C ASN A 131 10.99 -3.92 19.37
N ASN A 132 9.80 -4.46 19.70
CA ASN A 132 8.97 -4.01 20.83
C ASN A 132 9.28 -4.74 22.15
N LYS A 133 10.27 -5.64 22.18
CA LYS A 133 10.65 -6.45 23.37
C LYS A 133 11.81 -5.86 24.18
N TRP A 134 12.24 -4.64 23.87
CA TRP A 134 13.28 -3.87 24.55
C TRP A 134 12.74 -2.49 24.91
#